data_AF-A0A5R9MC36-F1
#
_entry.id   AF-A0A5R9MC36-F1
#
_cell.length_a   1.000
_cell.length_b   1.000
_cell.length_c   1.000
_cell.angle_alpha   90.00
_cell.angle_beta   90.00
_cell.angle_gamma   90.00
#
_symmetry.space_group_name_H-M   'P 1'
#
loop_
_entity.id
_entity.type
_entity.pdbx_description
1 polymer ?
#
loop_
_entity_poly.entity_id
_entity_poly.type
_entity_poly.pdbx_seq_one_letter_code
_entity_poly.pdbx_strand_id
1 'polypeptide(L)'
;MRERRVRPVYAVEVTGPSMVPTLYEGDRLFVRNVNGPADVREGDVVVLRHPLQQDLLIVKRAVERREGGWWVLADNPFGPIADSSVFGTVPDELVLARALVRFRPPRELQRSVAGVLSWAASCVRPLSADRSFSRRLRAR
;
A
#
# COMPACT_ATOMS: atom_id res chain seq x y z
N MET A 1 -23.16 -17.19 13.02
CA MET A 1 -21.95 -16.77 13.78
C MET A 1 -20.77 -16.84 12.82
N ARG A 2 -20.20 -15.71 12.37
CA ARG A 2 -18.96 -15.75 11.55
C ARG A 2 -17.79 -15.88 12.51
N GLU A 3 -17.14 -17.05 12.55
CA GLU A 3 -15.86 -17.20 13.22
C GLU A 3 -14.89 -16.13 12.70
N ARG A 4 -14.36 -15.32 13.61
CA ARG A 4 -13.31 -14.34 13.31
C ARG A 4 -12.03 -15.12 13.06
N ARG A 5 -11.87 -15.69 11.86
CA ARG A 5 -10.62 -16.32 11.45
C ARG A 5 -9.54 -15.24 11.46
N VAL A 6 -8.62 -15.33 12.43
CA VAL A 6 -7.48 -14.42 12.52
C VAL A 6 -6.65 -14.63 11.27
N ARG A 7 -6.64 -13.66 10.36
CA ARG A 7 -5.82 -13.74 9.15
C ARG A 7 -4.38 -13.40 9.52
N PRO A 8 -3.39 -14.21 9.09
CA PRO A 8 -2.00 -13.93 9.37
C PRO A 8 -1.61 -12.57 8.79
N VAL A 9 -0.77 -11.86 9.54
CA VAL A 9 -0.15 -10.60 9.14
C VAL A 9 1.33 -10.87 8.96
N TYR A 10 1.89 -10.40 7.85
CA TYR A 10 3.31 -10.59 7.55
C TYR A 10 3.93 -9.25 7.12
N ALA A 11 5.27 -9.19 7.18
CA ALA A 11 6.03 -8.00 6.83
C ALA A 11 6.48 -8.07 5.36
N VAL A 12 6.38 -6.96 4.65
CA VAL A 12 6.92 -6.76 3.30
C VAL A 12 7.81 -5.53 3.31
N GLU A 13 9.01 -5.63 2.77
CA GLU A 13 9.89 -4.47 2.61
C GLU A 13 9.55 -3.71 1.33
N VAL A 14 9.53 -2.39 1.40
CA VAL A 14 9.27 -1.50 0.27
C VAL A 14 10.58 -1.28 -0.49
N THR A 15 10.55 -1.56 -1.79
CA THR A 15 11.64 -1.28 -2.71
C THR A 15 11.22 -0.27 -3.77
N GLY A 16 12.16 0.60 -4.15
CA GLY A 16 11.96 1.62 -5.17
C GLY A 16 11.09 2.82 -4.75
N PRO A 17 11.01 3.86 -5.61
CA PRO A 17 10.48 5.17 -5.23
C PRO A 17 8.99 5.37 -5.55
N SER A 18 8.29 4.37 -6.08
CA SER A 18 6.96 4.58 -6.68
C SER A 18 5.85 5.01 -5.71
N MET A 19 6.04 4.76 -4.42
CA MET A 19 5.06 5.09 -3.38
C MET A 19 5.47 6.29 -2.52
N VAL A 20 6.55 7.01 -2.89
CA VAL A 20 6.96 8.26 -2.24
C VAL A 20 5.88 9.32 -2.50
N PRO A 21 5.46 10.13 -1.51
CA PRO A 21 6.01 10.27 -0.16
C PRO A 21 5.35 9.36 0.90
N THR A 22 4.37 8.54 0.53
CA THR A 22 3.68 7.65 1.49
C THR A 22 4.62 6.61 2.06
N LEU A 23 5.38 5.95 1.19
CA LEU A 23 6.34 4.89 1.52
C LEU A 23 7.69 5.23 0.91
N TYR A 24 8.74 5.06 1.70
CA TYR A 24 10.12 5.19 1.23
C TYR A 24 10.77 3.82 1.18
N GLU A 25 11.84 3.73 0.40
CA GLU A 25 12.68 2.52 0.34
C GLU A 25 13.12 2.06 1.74
N GLY A 26 13.01 0.77 2.01
CA GLY A 26 13.30 0.17 3.32
C GLY A 26 12.22 0.37 4.39
N ASP A 27 11.13 1.11 4.11
CA ASP A 27 9.94 1.04 4.98
C ASP A 27 9.41 -0.41 4.95
N ARG A 28 8.90 -0.90 6.08
CA ARG A 28 8.29 -2.22 6.23
C ARG A 28 6.78 -2.09 6.35
N LEU A 29 6.03 -2.88 5.58
CA LEU A 29 4.58 -2.92 5.60
C LEU A 29 4.12 -4.17 6.33
N PHE A 30 3.26 -4.00 7.33
CA PHE A 30 2.48 -5.09 7.88
C PHE A 30 1.22 -5.25 7.05
N VAL A 31 1.16 -6.33 6.29
CA VAL A 31 0.10 -6.57 5.32
C VAL A 31 -0.76 -7.76 5.74
N ARG A 32 -1.99 -7.81 5.23
CA ARG A 32 -2.92 -8.92 5.43
C ARG A 32 -3.45 -9.39 4.08
N ASN A 33 -3.47 -10.71 3.88
CA ASN A 33 -4.05 -11.34 2.70
C ASN A 33 -5.50 -10.91 2.49
N VAL A 34 -5.81 -10.62 1.22
CA VAL A 34 -7.18 -10.38 0.75
C VAL A 34 -7.69 -11.67 0.11
N ASN A 35 -8.96 -11.97 0.32
CA ASN A 35 -9.60 -13.17 -0.25
C ASN A 35 -10.60 -12.80 -1.36
N GLY A 36 -10.77 -11.51 -1.62
CA GLY A 36 -11.69 -11.01 -2.62
C GLY A 36 -11.87 -9.48 -2.53
N PRO A 37 -12.64 -8.90 -3.45
CA PRO A 37 -12.74 -7.45 -3.63
C PRO A 37 -13.27 -6.71 -2.39
N ALA A 38 -14.09 -7.36 -1.56
CA ALA A 38 -14.65 -6.76 -0.34
C ALA A 38 -13.60 -6.45 0.76
N ASP A 39 -12.40 -7.03 0.66
CA ASP A 39 -11.34 -6.82 1.65
C ASP A 39 -10.52 -5.55 1.37
N VAL A 40 -10.58 -5.01 0.15
CA VAL A 40 -9.87 -3.81 -0.31
C VAL A 40 -10.84 -2.63 -0.44
N ARG A 41 -10.35 -1.43 -0.14
CA ARG A 41 -11.10 -0.17 -0.33
C ARG A 41 -10.28 0.82 -1.14
N GLU A 42 -10.97 1.75 -1.79
CA GLU A 42 -10.33 2.94 -2.35
C GLU A 42 -9.49 3.65 -1.27
N GLY A 43 -8.27 4.02 -1.63
CA GLY A 43 -7.27 4.58 -0.73
C GLY A 43 -6.38 3.54 -0.05
N ASP A 44 -6.72 2.24 -0.05
CA ASP A 44 -5.85 1.22 0.54
C ASP A 44 -4.55 1.10 -0.27
N VAL A 45 -3.44 0.91 0.43
CA VAL A 45 -2.18 0.49 -0.19
C VAL A 45 -2.19 -1.03 -0.30
N VAL A 46 -1.96 -1.55 -1.51
CA VAL A 46 -2.07 -2.97 -1.82
C VAL A 46 -0.77 -3.53 -2.37
N VAL A 47 -0.52 -4.80 -2.06
CA VAL A 47 0.52 -5.62 -2.69
C VAL A 47 -0.16 -6.45 -3.77
N LEU A 48 0.36 -6.40 -4.99
CA LEU A 48 -0.20 -7.11 -6.14
C LEU A 48 0.90 -7.71 -7.01
N ARG A 49 0.56 -8.76 -7.77
CA ARG A 49 1.41 -9.28 -8.85
C ARG A 49 1.31 -8.36 -10.06
N HIS A 50 2.45 -7.98 -10.63
CA HIS A 50 2.49 -7.13 -11.80
C HIS A 50 1.80 -7.82 -13.00
N PRO A 51 0.79 -7.21 -13.65
CA PRO A 51 0.01 -7.89 -14.70
C PRO A 51 0.84 -8.32 -15.92
N LEU A 52 1.88 -7.54 -16.26
CA LEU A 52 2.75 -7.80 -17.42
C LEU A 52 4.10 -8.45 -17.07
N GLN A 53 4.42 -8.64 -15.78
CA GLN A 53 5.70 -9.19 -15.34
C GLN A 53 5.43 -10.25 -14.28
N GLN A 54 5.45 -11.51 -14.72
CA GLN A 54 5.19 -12.63 -13.84
C GLN A 54 6.20 -12.63 -12.67
N ASP A 55 5.72 -13.00 -11.48
CA ASP A 55 6.48 -13.05 -10.22
C ASP A 55 6.99 -11.72 -9.64
N LEU A 56 6.84 -10.59 -10.34
CA LEU A 56 7.11 -9.29 -9.76
C LEU A 56 5.97 -8.85 -8.85
N LEU A 57 6.27 -8.67 -7.55
CA LEU A 57 5.35 -8.03 -6.61
C LEU A 57 5.59 -6.53 -6.60
N ILE A 58 4.50 -5.76 -6.72
CA ILE A 58 4.54 -4.30 -6.62
C ILE A 58 3.56 -3.81 -5.56
N VAL A 59 3.88 -2.65 -4.99
CA VAL A 59 3.01 -1.94 -4.05
C VAL A 59 2.43 -0.71 -4.75
N LYS A 60 1.11 -0.57 -4.71
CA LYS A 60 0.37 0.55 -5.30
C LYS A 60 -0.79 1.00 -4.41
N ARG A 61 -1.36 2.17 -4.69
CA ARG A 61 -2.60 2.62 -4.07
C ARG A 61 -3.78 2.19 -4.93
N ALA A 62 -4.74 1.48 -4.36
CA ALA A 62 -6.03 1.23 -4.98
C ALA A 62 -6.82 2.54 -4.97
N VAL A 63 -7.13 3.12 -6.13
CA VAL A 63 -7.79 4.43 -6.19
C VAL A 63 -9.24 4.36 -6.64
N GLU A 64 -9.61 3.34 -7.40
CA GLU A 64 -10.96 3.19 -7.96
C GLU A 64 -11.27 1.71 -8.20
N ARG A 65 -12.48 1.29 -7.83
CA ARG A 65 -13.00 -0.03 -8.19
C ARG A 65 -13.54 0.00 -9.63
N ARG A 66 -13.07 -0.90 -10.49
CA ARG A 66 -13.58 -1.08 -11.86
C ARG A 66 -14.11 -2.50 -12.06
N GLU A 67 -14.74 -2.75 -13.21
CA GLU A 67 -15.21 -4.07 -13.55
C GLU A 67 -14.06 -5.09 -13.51
N GLY A 68 -14.24 -6.17 -12.76
CA GLY A 68 -13.25 -7.25 -12.60
C GLY A 68 -12.00 -6.93 -11.79
N GLY A 69 -11.80 -5.70 -11.28
CA GLY A 69 -10.52 -5.37 -10.65
C GLY A 69 -10.38 -3.97 -10.07
N TRP A 70 -9.14 -3.57 -9.84
CA TRP A 70 -8.77 -2.30 -9.23
C TRP A 70 -7.94 -1.46 -10.19
N TRP A 71 -8.32 -0.18 -10.34
CA TRP A 71 -7.42 0.82 -10.89
C TRP A 71 -6.46 1.23 -9.78
N VAL A 72 -5.17 1.05 -10.01
CA VAL A 72 -4.11 1.30 -9.03
C VAL A 72 -3.14 2.33 -9.55
N LEU A 73 -2.69 3.23 -8.67
CA LEU A 73 -1.76 4.30 -9.03
C LEU A 73 -0.53 4.28 -8.11
N ALA A 74 0.58 4.76 -8.65
CA ALA A 74 1.74 5.18 -7.86
C ALA A 74 1.40 6.47 -7.11
N ASP A 75 1.95 6.65 -5.90
CA ASP A 75 1.84 7.93 -5.18
C ASP A 75 2.89 8.95 -5.64
N ASN A 76 3.98 8.48 -6.26
CA ASN A 76 5.06 9.31 -6.76
C ASN A 76 4.82 9.74 -8.21
N PRO A 77 4.46 11.00 -8.48
CA PRO A 77 4.22 11.49 -9.84
C PRO A 77 5.51 11.63 -10.67
N PHE A 78 6.68 11.60 -10.04
CA PHE A 78 7.98 11.73 -10.69
C PHE A 78 8.74 10.39 -10.78
N GLY A 79 8.16 9.31 -10.27
CA GLY A 79 8.77 7.99 -10.30
C GLY A 79 8.54 7.25 -11.62
N PRO A 80 9.16 6.08 -11.81
CA PRO A 80 8.84 5.20 -12.91
C PRO A 80 7.34 4.87 -12.94
N ILE A 81 6.73 5.07 -14.11
CA ILE A 81 5.32 4.79 -14.33
C ILE A 81 5.16 3.27 -14.51
N ALA A 82 4.73 2.60 -13.45
CA ALA A 82 4.48 1.16 -13.43
C ALA A 82 3.15 0.89 -12.72
N ASP A 83 2.10 1.54 -13.17
CA ASP A 83 0.75 1.49 -12.60
C ASP A 83 -0.33 1.31 -13.69
N SER A 84 -1.61 1.45 -13.31
CA SER A 84 -2.72 1.18 -14.22
C SER A 84 -2.76 2.06 -15.47
N SER A 85 -2.07 3.21 -15.50
CA SER A 85 -1.92 3.99 -16.73
C SER A 85 -1.20 3.23 -17.86
N VAL A 86 -0.39 2.22 -17.51
CA VAL A 86 0.39 1.39 -18.45
C VAL A 86 -0.28 0.05 -18.70
N PHE A 87 -0.72 -0.65 -17.65
CA PHE A 87 -1.22 -2.02 -17.76
C PHE A 87 -2.74 -2.17 -17.55
N GLY A 88 -3.46 -1.06 -17.35
CA GLY A 88 -4.91 -1.07 -17.18
C GLY A 88 -5.37 -1.52 -15.79
N THR A 89 -6.64 -1.94 -15.70
CA THR A 89 -7.26 -2.45 -14.48
C THR A 89 -6.57 -3.74 -14.03
N VAL A 90 -6.17 -3.81 -12.75
CA VAL A 90 -5.57 -5.01 -12.15
C VAL A 90 -6.67 -5.96 -11.69
N PRO A 91 -6.76 -7.19 -12.23
CA PRO A 91 -7.75 -8.18 -11.78
C PRO A 91 -7.67 -8.48 -10.28
N ASP A 92 -8.80 -8.83 -9.67
CA ASP A 92 -8.88 -9.10 -8.23
C ASP A 92 -7.91 -10.18 -7.75
N GLU A 93 -7.71 -11.21 -8.55
CA GLU A 93 -6.80 -12.33 -8.27
C GLU A 93 -5.33 -11.92 -8.20
N LEU A 94 -4.96 -10.80 -8.83
CA LEU A 94 -3.60 -10.28 -8.76
C LEU A 94 -3.37 -9.43 -7.52
N VAL A 95 -4.42 -8.98 -6.83
CA VAL A 95 -4.30 -8.26 -5.57
C VAL A 95 -4.17 -9.25 -4.43
N LEU A 96 -2.99 -9.32 -3.82
CA LEU A 96 -2.65 -10.37 -2.85
C LEU A 96 -2.94 -9.96 -1.42
N ALA A 97 -2.64 -8.71 -1.08
CA ALA A 97 -2.76 -8.22 0.29
C ALA A 97 -2.97 -6.71 0.35
N ARG A 98 -3.51 -6.25 1.48
CA ARG A 98 -3.55 -4.81 1.81
C ARG A 98 -2.61 -4.50 2.96
N ALA A 99 -1.96 -3.35 2.89
CA ALA A 99 -1.13 -2.82 3.95
C ALA A 99 -1.98 -2.21 5.05
N LEU A 100 -1.66 -2.56 6.30
CA LEU A 100 -2.36 -2.07 7.49
C LEU A 100 -1.56 -0.98 8.18
N VAL A 101 -0.25 -1.20 8.30
CA VAL A 101 0.67 -0.35 9.06
C VAL A 101 1.99 -0.27 8.31
N ARG A 102 2.57 0.93 8.28
CA ARG A 102 3.93 1.22 7.85
C ARG A 102 4.82 1.33 9.07
N PHE A 103 5.96 0.66 9.04
CA PHE A 103 7.06 0.82 9.99
C PHE A 103 8.31 1.33 9.28
N ARG A 104 8.88 2.43 9.76
CA ARG A 104 10.14 2.99 9.26
C ARG A 104 11.27 2.62 10.21
N PRO A 105 12.15 1.68 9.83
CA PRO A 105 13.34 1.41 10.64
C PRO A 105 14.22 2.66 10.71
N PRO A 106 14.94 2.88 11.82
CA PRO A 106 15.91 3.97 11.90
C PRO A 106 17.05 3.66 10.92
N ARG A 107 17.32 4.58 9.98
CA ARG A 107 18.35 4.38 8.94
C ARG A 107 19.76 4.50 9.52
N GLU A 108 19.94 5.41 10.47
CA GLU A 108 21.11 5.56 11.34
C GLU A 108 20.56 6.19 12.62
N LEU A 109 20.78 5.60 13.79
CA LEU A 109 20.27 6.17 15.04
C LEU A 109 20.98 7.51 15.25
N GLN A 110 20.29 8.62 14.96
CA GLN A 110 20.81 9.97 15.17
C GLN A 110 21.36 10.06 16.59
N ARG A 111 22.59 10.56 16.76
CA ARG A 111 23.27 10.70 18.06
C ARG A 111 22.55 11.66 19.05
N SER A 112 21.37 12.17 18.71
CA SER A 112 20.61 13.14 19.50
C SER A 112 19.27 12.57 19.96
N VAL A 113 18.90 12.86 21.22
CA VAL A 113 17.64 12.43 21.85
C VAL A 113 16.41 12.94 21.08
N ALA A 114 16.45 14.19 20.61
CA ALA A 114 15.36 14.76 19.81
C ALA A 114 15.12 13.99 18.50
N GLY A 115 16.19 13.52 17.85
CA GLY A 115 16.11 12.69 16.65
C GLY A 115 15.43 11.34 16.91
N VAL A 116 15.80 10.68 18.01
CA VAL A 116 15.18 9.42 18.45
C VAL A 116 13.70 9.62 18.79
N LEU A 117 13.33 10.70 19.49
CA LEU A 117 11.93 10.98 19.83
C LEU A 117 11.08 11.27 18.59
N SER A 118 11.59 12.07 17.65
CA SER A 118 10.91 12.35 16.38
C SER A 118 10.73 11.09 15.52
N TRP A 119 11.75 10.24 15.48
CA TRP A 119 11.64 8.92 14.86
C TRP A 119 10.59 8.06 15.56
N ALA A 120 10.64 7.91 16.89
CA ALA A 120 9.71 7.09 17.64
C ALA A 120 8.24 7.53 17.43
N ALA A 121 8.01 8.84 17.33
CA ALA A 121 6.68 9.39 17.07
C ALA A 121 6.16 9.13 15.64
N SER A 122 7.06 8.90 14.67
CA SER A 122 6.70 8.80 13.23
C SER A 122 7.00 7.43 12.59
N CYS A 123 7.65 6.53 13.32
CA CYS A 123 8.13 5.26 12.77
C CYS A 123 6.98 4.31 12.46
N VAL A 124 5.90 4.31 13.24
CA VAL A 124 4.71 3.49 13.00
C VAL A 124 3.56 4.38 12.55
N ARG A 125 3.01 4.13 11.36
CA ARG A 125 1.84 4.87 10.85
C ARG A 125 0.79 3.90 10.29
N PRO A 126 -0.50 4.00 10.69
CA PRO A 126 -1.56 3.25 10.03
C PRO A 126 -1.71 3.70 8.58
N LEU A 127 -1.97 2.74 7.69
CA LEU A 127 -2.19 2.95 6.26
C LEU A 127 -3.66 2.74 5.87
N SER A 128 -4.59 3.03 6.79
CA SER A 128 -6.01 2.90 6.50
C SER A 128 -6.41 3.82 5.35
N ALA A 129 -7.21 3.31 4.41
CA ALA A 129 -8.01 4.14 3.51
C ALA A 129 -8.70 5.25 4.33
N ASP A 130 -8.22 6.48 4.16
CA ASP A 130 -8.86 7.63 4.79
C ASP A 130 -10.26 7.74 4.18
N ARG A 131 -11.31 7.65 5.00
CA ARG A 131 -12.72 7.78 4.54
C ARG A 131 -12.95 9.07 3.75
N SER A 132 -12.06 10.04 3.90
CA SER A 132 -12.03 11.32 3.21
C SER A 132 -11.73 11.22 1.71
N PHE A 133 -11.00 10.21 1.24
CA PHE A 133 -10.71 10.02 -0.19
C PHE A 133 -11.98 9.67 -0.99
N SER A 134 -12.88 8.86 -0.42
CA SER A 134 -14.15 8.46 -1.04
C SER A 134 -15.14 9.62 -1.25
N ARG A 135 -14.96 10.77 -0.56
CA ARG A 135 -15.82 11.96 -0.73
C ARG A 135 -15.29 12.93 -1.78
N ARG A 136 -13.96 13.03 -1.95
CA ARG A 136 -13.36 14.00 -2.88
C ARG A 136 -13.41 13.56 -4.34
N LEU A 137 -13.66 12.27 -4.60
CA LEU A 137 -13.74 11.71 -5.95
C LEU A 137 -15.18 11.47 -6.45
N ARG A 138 -16.21 11.64 -5.61
CA ARG A 138 -17.62 11.66 -6.06
C ARG A 138 -18.08 13.01 -6.60
N ALA A 139 -17.26 14.04 -6.45
CA ALA A 139 -17.50 15.36 -6.99
C ALA A 139 -16.63 15.56 -8.23
N ARG A 140 -16.90 14.82 -9.30
CA ARG A 140 -16.46 15.10 -10.68
C ARG A 140 -17.32 14.33 -11.66
#